data_AF-I8WEY2-F1
#
_entry.id   AF-I8WEY2-F1
#
_cell.length_a   1.000
_cell.length_b   1.000
_cell.length_c   1.000
_cell.angle_alpha   90.00
_cell.angle_beta   90.00
_cell.angle_gamma   90.00
#
_symmetry.space_group_name_H-M   'P 1'
#
loop_
_entity.id
_entity.type
_entity.pdbx_description
1 polymer ?
#
loop_
_entity_poly.entity_id
_entity_poly.type
_entity_poly.pdbx_seq_one_letter_code
_entity_poly.pdbx_strand_id
1 'polypeptide(L)'
;MDPVYLIVWMDGIVFKVRDNGKIINKTVYLCVGLKQNGLKEVLGMWVGKSESSSFWMGVLTDLKARGVQDILITCTDNLNGFTDIIRAVFPLSSTQIRVVYQIRNSCKYVVYKDKKKFTADMKSIYNAPNRRLLPWNWIIWKRNGEGSTLMPSSHGGITGMT
;
A
#
# COMPACT_ATOMS: atom_id res chain seq x y z
N MET A 1 -14.86 8.11 -17.70
CA MET A 1 -14.59 7.38 -16.45
C MET A 1 -15.85 7.41 -15.62
N ASP A 2 -16.07 6.41 -14.77
CA ASP A 2 -17.18 6.47 -13.82
C ASP A 2 -16.95 7.61 -12.82
N PRO A 3 -18.02 8.32 -12.39
CA PRO A 3 -17.89 9.43 -11.45
C PRO A 3 -17.50 8.96 -10.04
N VAL A 4 -17.81 7.72 -9.66
CA VAL A 4 -17.55 7.19 -8.31
C VAL A 4 -16.93 5.80 -8.38
N TYR A 5 -15.85 5.60 -7.63
CA TYR A 5 -15.25 4.27 -7.41
C TYR A 5 -15.37 3.85 -5.95
N LEU A 6 -15.67 2.57 -5.74
CA LEU A 6 -15.77 1.98 -4.40
C LEU A 6 -14.40 1.84 -3.75
N ILE A 7 -13.41 1.38 -4.52
CA ILE A 7 -12.03 1.19 -4.07
C ILE A 7 -11.10 1.60 -5.21
N VAL A 8 -10.05 2.34 -4.90
CA VAL A 8 -8.94 2.56 -5.84
C VAL A 8 -7.65 2.07 -5.22
N TRP A 9 -7.02 1.07 -5.84
CA TRP A 9 -5.67 0.62 -5.50
C TRP A 9 -4.65 1.48 -6.23
N MET A 10 -3.71 2.05 -5.48
CA MET A 10 -2.65 2.92 -6.00
C MET A 10 -1.30 2.27 -5.70
N ASP A 11 -0.51 2.04 -6.74
CA ASP A 11 0.77 1.33 -6.66
C ASP A 11 1.90 2.09 -7.36
N GLY A 12 3.11 2.00 -6.81
CA GLY A 12 4.35 2.50 -7.40
C GLY A 12 5.29 1.34 -7.69
N ILE A 13 5.50 1.02 -8.97
CA ILE A 13 6.36 -0.09 -9.39
C ILE A 13 7.65 0.48 -9.98
N VAL A 14 8.79 0.15 -9.39
CA VAL A 14 10.10 0.64 -9.85
C VAL A 14 10.66 -0.31 -10.92
N PHE A 15 11.00 0.25 -12.09
CA PHE A 15 11.65 -0.44 -13.19
C PHE A 15 13.02 0.17 -13.49
N LYS A 16 13.98 -0.69 -13.84
CA LYS A 16 15.24 -0.28 -14.46
C LYS A 16 15.02 -0.08 -15.95
N VAL A 17 15.20 1.13 -16.43
CA VAL A 17 14.99 1.49 -17.84
C VAL A 17 16.25 2.13 -18.40
N ARG A 18 16.50 1.94 -19.71
CA ARG A 18 17.56 2.65 -20.41
C ARG A 18 17.03 4.00 -20.86
N ASP A 19 17.62 5.07 -20.34
CA ASP A 19 17.28 6.46 -20.67
C ASP A 19 18.58 7.23 -20.97
N ASN A 20 18.64 7.87 -22.13
CA ASN A 20 19.84 8.59 -22.61
C ASN A 20 21.15 7.79 -22.46
N GLY A 21 21.12 6.51 -22.83
CA GLY A 21 22.29 5.61 -22.77
C GLY A 21 22.66 5.10 -21.38
N LYS A 22 21.96 5.51 -20.31
CA LYS A 22 22.19 5.04 -18.94
C LYS A 22 21.02 4.21 -18.42
N ILE A 23 21.31 3.21 -17.59
CA ILE A 23 20.26 2.47 -16.88
C ILE A 23 19.90 3.25 -15.61
N ILE A 24 18.66 3.74 -15.55
CA ILE A 24 18.13 4.48 -14.41
C ILE A 24 16.87 3.81 -13.88
N ASN A 25 16.56 4.03 -12.60
CA ASN A 25 15.27 3.63 -12.05
C ASN A 25 14.21 4.66 -12.46
N LYS A 26 13.05 4.18 -12.92
CA LYS A 26 11.82 4.98 -13.05
C LYS A 26 10.70 4.30 -12.29
N THR A 27 9.74 5.09 -11.82
CA THR A 27 8.56 4.58 -11.11
C THR A 27 7.36 4.66 -12.02
N VAL A 28 6.67 3.54 -12.18
CA VAL A 28 5.39 3.44 -12.85
C VAL A 28 4.31 3.49 -11.78
N TYR A 29 3.50 4.53 -11.82
CA TYR A 29 2.36 4.77 -10.94
C TYR A 29 1.15 4.13 -11.59
N LEU A 30 0.45 3.25 -10.88
CA LEU A 30 -0.71 2.51 -11.39
C LEU A 30 -1.91 2.76 -10.48
N CYS A 31 -3.05 3.11 -11.09
CA CYS A 31 -4.33 3.19 -10.41
C CYS A 31 -5.30 2.15 -10.98
N VAL A 32 -5.86 1.31 -10.12
CA VAL A 32 -6.91 0.33 -10.48
C VAL A 32 -8.15 0.64 -9.66
N GLY A 33 -9.28 0.88 -10.31
CA GLY A 33 -10.55 1.21 -9.69
C GLY A 33 -11.51 0.03 -9.65
N LEU A 34 -12.31 -0.08 -8.59
CA LEU A 34 -13.46 -0.96 -8.47
C LEU A 34 -14.73 -0.14 -8.66
N LYS A 35 -15.48 -0.46 -9.72
CA LYS A 35 -16.74 0.20 -10.06
C LYS A 35 -17.89 -0.29 -9.18
N GLN A 36 -18.99 0.47 -9.19
CA GLN A 36 -20.22 0.12 -8.47
C GLN A 36 -20.85 -1.21 -8.95
N ASN A 37 -20.60 -1.59 -10.21
CA ASN A 37 -21.03 -2.88 -10.75
C ASN A 37 -20.10 -4.05 -10.39
N GLY A 38 -19.10 -3.83 -9.54
CA GLY A 38 -18.16 -4.87 -9.08
C GLY A 38 -17.01 -5.18 -10.04
N LEU A 39 -16.95 -4.53 -11.22
CA LEU A 39 -15.87 -4.74 -12.17
C LEU A 39 -14.66 -3.85 -11.84
N LYS A 40 -13.46 -4.42 -12.02
CA LYS A 40 -12.20 -3.68 -11.91
C LYS A 40 -11.81 -3.11 -13.26
N GLU A 41 -11.18 -1.94 -13.25
CA GLU A 41 -10.58 -1.36 -14.44
C GLU A 41 -9.30 -0.57 -14.11
N VAL A 42 -8.40 -0.50 -15.08
CA VAL A 42 -7.19 0.31 -14.97
C VAL A 42 -7.57 1.76 -15.25
N LEU A 43 -7.44 2.62 -14.24
CA LEU A 43 -7.75 4.03 -14.38
C LEU A 43 -6.63 4.74 -15.13
N GLY A 44 -5.38 4.35 -14.92
CA GLY A 44 -4.27 4.94 -15.64
C GLY A 44 -2.93 4.44 -15.15
N MET A 45 -1.92 4.83 -15.92
CA MET A 45 -0.54 4.50 -15.66
C MET A 45 0.33 5.70 -16.02
N TRP A 46 1.19 6.13 -15.09
CA TRP A 46 2.03 7.31 -15.26
C TRP A 46 3.48 6.94 -14.95
N VAL A 47 4.44 7.55 -15.66
CA VAL A 47 5.87 7.28 -15.45
C VAL A 47 6.53 8.50 -14.84
N GLY A 48 7.02 8.37 -13.62
CA GLY A 48 7.82 9.39 -12.94
C GLY A 48 9.29 8.98 -12.82
N LYS A 49 10.15 9.97 -12.56
CA LYS A 49 11.59 9.74 -12.34
C LYS A 49 11.85 8.92 -11.06
N SER A 50 11.15 9.24 -9.98
CA SER A 50 11.18 8.53 -8.70
C SER A 50 9.79 8.52 -8.08
N GLU A 51 9.55 7.66 -7.11
CA GLU A 51 8.32 7.69 -6.31
C GLU A 51 8.32 8.97 -5.44
N SER A 52 7.32 9.83 -5.60
CA SER A 52 7.16 11.03 -4.79
C SER A 52 5.69 11.36 -4.55
N SER A 53 5.41 11.89 -3.37
CA SER A 53 4.07 12.35 -2.99
C SER A 53 3.61 13.49 -3.92
N SER A 54 4.53 14.38 -4.31
CA SER A 54 4.24 15.45 -5.28
C SER A 54 3.76 14.94 -6.65
N PHE A 55 4.27 13.80 -7.13
CA PHE A 55 3.83 13.22 -8.39
C PHE A 55 2.41 12.63 -8.26
N TRP A 56 2.11 12.00 -7.11
CA TRP A 56 0.77 11.50 -6.81
C TRP A 56 -0.28 12.61 -6.78
N MET A 57 0.04 13.84 -6.36
CA MET A 57 -0.87 14.99 -6.48
C MET A 57 -1.31 15.21 -7.93
N GLY A 58 -0.36 15.15 -8.88
CA GLY A 58 -0.65 15.26 -10.31
C GLY A 58 -1.54 14.13 -10.80
N VAL A 59 -1.25 12.88 -10.41
CA VAL A 59 -2.05 11.70 -10.75
C VAL A 59 -3.50 11.82 -10.25
N LEU A 60 -3.70 12.25 -9.01
CA LEU A 60 -5.03 12.40 -8.42
C LEU A 60 -5.81 13.56 -9.05
N THR A 61 -5.12 14.66 -9.36
CA THR A 61 -5.73 15.80 -10.06
C THR A 61 -6.14 15.43 -11.49
N ASP A 62 -5.33 14.64 -12.19
CA ASP A 62 -5.66 14.10 -13.51
C ASP A 62 -6.89 13.18 -13.46
N LEU A 63 -6.98 12.29 -12.46
CA LEU A 63 -8.18 11.47 -12.23
C LEU A 63 -9.43 12.35 -12.07
N LYS A 64 -9.35 13.41 -11.27
CA LYS A 64 -10.45 14.35 -11.05
C LYS A 64 -10.83 15.10 -12.34
N ALA A 65 -9.85 15.55 -13.10
CA ALA A 65 -10.05 16.23 -14.38
C ALA A 65 -10.72 15.32 -15.43
N ARG A 66 -10.46 14.01 -15.40
CA ARG A 66 -11.11 13.01 -16.28
C ARG A 66 -12.49 12.56 -15.81
N GLY A 67 -13.05 13.21 -14.79
CA GLY A 67 -14.43 13.05 -14.36
C GLY A 67 -14.64 12.17 -13.13
N VAL A 68 -13.57 11.73 -12.44
CA VAL A 68 -13.72 11.05 -11.15
C VAL A 68 -14.09 12.08 -10.08
N GLN A 69 -15.28 11.95 -9.51
CA GLN A 69 -15.80 12.87 -8.51
C GLN A 69 -15.50 12.38 -7.10
N ASP A 70 -15.62 11.08 -6.84
CA ASP A 70 -15.41 10.52 -5.51
C ASP A 70 -14.77 9.12 -5.53
N ILE A 71 -14.05 8.81 -4.46
CA ILE A 71 -13.44 7.52 -4.20
C ILE A 71 -13.74 7.17 -2.74
N LEU A 72 -14.48 6.10 -2.49
CA LEU A 72 -14.87 5.75 -1.11
C LEU A 72 -13.67 5.25 -0.30
N ILE A 73 -12.85 4.38 -0.90
CA ILE A 73 -11.68 3.80 -0.26
C ILE A 73 -10.46 3.94 -1.17
N THR A 74 -9.44 4.64 -0.70
CA THR A 74 -8.11 4.65 -1.32
C THR A 74 -7.21 3.63 -0.64
N CYS A 75 -6.65 2.72 -1.42
CA CYS A 75 -5.82 1.63 -0.92
C CYS A 75 -4.37 1.85 -1.38
N THR A 76 -3.51 2.32 -0.48
CA THR A 76 -2.18 2.82 -0.82
C THR A 76 -1.06 2.15 -0.03
N ASP A 77 0.19 2.38 -0.43
CA ASP A 77 1.33 2.06 0.41
C ASP A 77 1.56 3.11 1.49
N ASN A 78 2.45 2.79 2.43
CA ASN A 78 2.83 3.69 3.52
C ASN A 78 3.87 4.73 3.03
N LEU A 79 3.49 5.51 2.02
CA LEU A 79 4.30 6.60 1.49
C LEU A 79 4.01 7.88 2.28
N ASN A 80 5.07 8.51 2.79
CA ASN A 80 4.95 9.73 3.60
C ASN A 80 4.20 10.84 2.86
N GLY A 81 3.22 11.45 3.54
CA GLY A 81 2.40 12.54 2.98
C GLY A 81 1.37 12.12 1.91
N PHE A 82 1.28 10.84 1.55
CA PHE A 82 0.34 10.40 0.52
C PHE A 82 -1.12 10.53 1.01
N THR A 83 -1.40 10.20 2.27
CA THR A 83 -2.72 10.36 2.89
C THR A 83 -3.21 11.81 2.85
N ASP A 84 -2.31 12.77 3.11
CA ASP A 84 -2.65 14.19 3.12
C ASP A 84 -3.01 14.69 1.71
N ILE A 85 -2.27 14.22 0.71
CA ILE A 85 -2.53 14.53 -0.70
C ILE A 85 -3.86 13.94 -1.17
N ILE A 86 -4.17 12.70 -0.78
CA ILE A 86 -5.46 12.09 -1.08
C ILE A 86 -6.58 12.93 -0.46
N ARG A 87 -6.45 13.30 0.81
CA ARG A 87 -7.44 14.13 1.51
C ARG A 87 -7.60 15.51 0.85
N ALA A 88 -6.55 16.07 0.26
CA ALA A 88 -6.63 17.34 -0.47
C ALA A 88 -7.46 17.23 -1.77
N VAL A 89 -7.39 16.10 -2.48
CA VAL A 89 -8.09 15.93 -3.78
C VAL A 89 -9.47 15.28 -3.63
N PHE A 90 -9.56 14.25 -2.79
CA PHE A 90 -10.73 13.43 -2.49
C PHE A 90 -10.96 13.40 -0.95
N PRO A 91 -11.49 14.49 -0.37
CA PRO A 91 -11.57 14.66 1.09
C PRO A 91 -12.48 13.67 1.81
N LEU A 92 -13.44 13.06 1.09
CA LEU A 92 -14.37 12.07 1.63
C LEU A 92 -13.81 10.64 1.59
N SER A 93 -12.67 10.42 0.92
CA SER A 93 -12.07 9.10 0.80
C SER A 93 -11.50 8.61 2.13
N SER A 94 -11.82 7.36 2.47
CA SER A 94 -11.19 6.64 3.56
C SER A 94 -9.90 5.98 3.08
N THR A 95 -8.75 6.49 3.52
CA THR A 95 -7.44 5.90 3.18
C THR A 95 -7.14 4.68 4.04
N GLN A 96 -6.84 3.57 3.38
CA GLN A 96 -6.41 2.32 3.98
C GLN A 96 -5.01 1.95 3.46
N ILE A 97 -4.08 1.67 4.38
CA ILE A 97 -2.78 1.13 4.02
C ILE A 97 -2.93 -0.32 3.57
N ARG A 98 -2.30 -0.68 2.45
CA ARG A 98 -2.33 -2.01 1.83
C ARG A 98 -1.69 -3.05 2.75
N VAL A 99 -2.52 -3.92 3.34
CA VAL A 99 -2.07 -5.05 4.17
C VAL A 99 -1.08 -5.95 3.41
N VAL A 100 -1.32 -6.19 2.12
CA VAL A 100 -0.41 -6.99 1.27
C VAL A 100 0.97 -6.35 1.15
N TYR A 101 1.07 -5.03 1.05
CA TYR A 101 2.35 -4.33 1.05
C TYR A 101 3.08 -4.51 2.37
N GLN A 102 2.38 -4.33 3.49
CA GLN A 102 2.95 -4.52 4.83
C GLN A 102 3.50 -5.94 5.01
N ILE A 103 2.70 -6.96 4.65
CA ILE A 103 3.12 -8.37 4.67
C ILE A 103 4.38 -8.60 3.83
N ARG A 104 4.40 -8.11 2.59
CA ARG A 104 5.55 -8.25 1.68
C ARG A 104 6.79 -7.56 2.23
N ASN A 105 6.63 -6.37 2.81
CA ASN A 105 7.72 -5.61 3.38
C ASN A 105 8.31 -6.32 4.60
N SER A 106 7.48 -6.84 5.50
CA SER A 106 7.92 -7.66 6.63
C SER A 106 8.62 -8.94 6.18
N CYS A 107 8.13 -9.60 5.13
CA CYS A 107 8.75 -10.83 4.59
C CYS A 107 10.15 -10.62 3.98
N LYS A 108 10.60 -9.37 3.73
CA LYS A 108 11.98 -9.12 3.28
C LYS A 108 13.00 -9.50 4.33
N TYR A 109 12.60 -9.51 5.60
CA TYR A 109 13.48 -9.80 6.72
C TYR A 109 13.35 -11.23 7.26
N VAL A 110 12.56 -12.06 6.59
CA VAL A 110 12.30 -13.46 6.99
C VAL A 110 12.97 -14.39 5.99
N VAL A 111 13.71 -15.39 6.50
CA VAL A 111 14.35 -16.41 5.67
C VAL A 111 13.31 -17.20 4.88
N TYR A 112 13.66 -17.61 3.65
CA TYR A 112 12.70 -18.20 2.71
C TYR A 112 11.91 -19.39 3.29
N LYS A 113 12.60 -20.28 4.00
CA LYS A 113 12.01 -21.48 4.63
C LYS A 113 10.83 -21.15 5.54
N ASP A 114 10.87 -20.01 6.21
CA ASP A 114 9.90 -19.66 7.23
C ASP A 114 8.83 -18.67 6.76
N LYS A 115 8.97 -18.10 5.55
CA LYS A 115 7.99 -17.16 4.98
C LYS A 115 6.57 -17.70 4.98
N LYS A 116 6.38 -18.99 4.68
CA LYS A 116 5.06 -19.63 4.67
C LYS A 116 4.41 -19.63 6.06
N LYS A 117 5.17 -20.02 7.09
CA LYS A 117 4.69 -20.01 8.47
C LYS A 117 4.42 -18.58 8.95
N PHE A 118 5.37 -17.69 8.73
CA PHE A 118 5.28 -16.28 9.08
C PHE A 118 4.04 -15.57 8.49
N THR A 119 3.78 -15.78 7.19
CA THR A 119 2.60 -15.21 6.52
C THR A 119 1.29 -15.84 6.98
N ALA A 120 1.28 -17.12 7.36
CA ALA A 120 0.11 -17.76 7.96
C ALA A 120 -0.20 -17.16 9.34
N ASP A 121 0.82 -16.95 10.17
CA ASP A 121 0.66 -16.38 11.51
C ASP A 121 0.14 -14.93 11.45
N MET A 122 0.61 -14.13 10.48
CA MET A 122 0.13 -12.75 10.26
C MET A 122 -1.37 -12.67 9.90
N LYS A 123 -1.98 -13.76 9.38
CA LYS A 123 -3.42 -13.76 9.07
C LYS A 123 -4.28 -13.49 10.30
N SER A 124 -3.83 -13.96 11.47
CA SER A 124 -4.55 -13.75 12.72
C SER A 124 -4.73 -12.26 13.06
N ILE A 125 -3.81 -11.40 12.62
CA ILE A 125 -3.87 -9.97 12.87
C ILE A 125 -4.99 -9.35 12.02
N TYR A 126 -4.92 -9.48 10.69
CA TYR A 126 -5.88 -8.79 9.83
C TYR A 126 -7.23 -9.50 9.68
N ASN A 127 -7.35 -10.77 10.10
CA ASN A 127 -8.64 -11.48 10.22
C ASN A 127 -9.27 -11.36 11.61
N ALA A 128 -8.73 -10.52 12.50
CA ALA A 128 -9.33 -10.33 13.82
C ALA A 128 -10.80 -9.88 13.69
N PRO A 129 -11.75 -10.48 14.43
CA PRO A 129 -13.18 -10.16 14.31
C PRO A 129 -13.52 -8.69 14.57
N ASN A 130 -12.69 -8.01 15.36
CA ASN A 130 -12.85 -6.58 15.65
C ASN A 130 -11.50 -5.96 16.03
N ARG A 131 -11.45 -4.62 15.98
CA ARG A 131 -10.25 -3.81 16.26
C ARG A 131 -9.67 -4.04 17.66
N ARG A 132 -10.50 -4.38 18.66
CA ARG A 132 -10.08 -4.56 20.06
C ARG A 132 -9.11 -5.72 20.24
N LEU A 133 -9.21 -6.74 19.39
CA LEU A 133 -8.36 -7.93 19.45
C LEU A 133 -7.01 -7.75 18.73
N LEU A 134 -6.85 -6.70 17.91
CA LEU A 134 -5.62 -6.46 17.15
C LEU A 134 -4.37 -6.34 18.02
N PRO A 135 -4.35 -5.56 19.13
CA PRO A 135 -3.17 -5.46 19.99
C PRO A 135 -2.80 -6.82 20.60
N TRP A 136 -3.81 -7.63 20.95
CA TRP A 136 -3.60 -8.95 21.55
C TRP A 136 -3.01 -9.94 20.54
N ASN A 137 -3.59 -10.01 19.33
CA ASN A 137 -3.07 -10.86 18.25
C ASN A 137 -1.67 -10.42 17.82
N TRP A 138 -1.41 -9.11 17.81
CA TRP A 138 -0.08 -8.55 17.56
C TRP A 138 0.95 -8.97 18.62
N ILE A 139 0.59 -8.90 19.91
CA ILE A 139 1.46 -9.33 21.00
C ILE A 139 1.76 -10.83 20.91
N ILE A 140 0.73 -11.67 20.66
CA ILE A 140 0.94 -13.11 20.47
C ILE A 140 1.90 -13.36 19.30
N TRP A 141 1.66 -12.71 18.16
CA TRP A 141 2.48 -12.86 16.97
C TRP A 141 3.94 -12.45 17.23
N LYS A 142 4.18 -11.33 17.94
CA LYS A 142 5.53 -10.93 18.35
C LYS A 142 6.20 -11.96 19.23
N ARG A 143 5.53 -12.45 20.28
CA ARG A 143 6.09 -13.44 21.22
C ARG A 143 6.43 -14.76 20.51
N ASN A 144 5.58 -15.21 19.59
CA ASN A 144 5.84 -16.40 18.77
C ASN A 144 7.05 -16.19 17.85
N GLY A 145 7.27 -14.96 17.36
CA GLY A 145 8.41 -14.59 16.55
C GLY A 145 9.72 -14.34 17.32
N GLU A 146 9.67 -13.99 18.60
CA GLU A 146 10.86 -13.83 19.47
C GLU A 146 11.38 -15.18 20.00
N GLY A 147 10.50 -16.16 20.18
CA GLY A 147 10.88 -17.55 20.53
C GLY A 147 11.31 -18.40 19.33
N SER A 148 11.27 -17.86 18.12
CA SER A 148 11.68 -18.52 16.89
C SER A 148 12.67 -17.63 16.14
N THR A 149 13.54 -18.16 15.30
CA THR A 149 14.60 -17.42 14.58
C THR A 149 14.07 -16.45 13.50
N LEU A 150 12.82 -15.98 13.64
CA LEU A 150 11.99 -15.39 12.59
C LEU A 150 11.91 -13.87 12.63
N MET A 151 12.47 -13.22 13.65
CA MET A 151 12.50 -11.76 13.81
C MET A 151 13.93 -11.23 13.69
N PRO A 152 14.19 -10.18 12.90
CA PRO A 152 15.44 -9.43 12.96
C PRO A 152 15.55 -8.75 14.32
N SER A 153 16.77 -8.71 14.88
CA SER A 153 17.05 -8.03 16.12
C SER A 153 16.58 -6.57 16.09
N SER A 154 15.87 -6.18 17.14
CA SER A 154 15.27 -4.87 17.34
C SER A 154 16.32 -3.78 17.49
N HIS A 155 16.88 -3.29 16.38
CA HIS A 155 17.64 -2.05 16.32
C HIS A 155 16.98 -1.13 15.29
N GLY A 156 15.84 -0.56 15.67
CA GLY A 156 15.06 0.37 14.85
C GLY A 156 13.58 0.33 15.24
N GLY A 157 13.14 1.33 16.01
CA GLY A 157 11.78 1.41 16.52
C GLY A 157 10.73 1.32 15.41
N ILE A 158 9.74 0.44 15.60
CA ILE A 158 8.54 0.36 14.77
C ILE A 158 7.60 1.48 15.22
N THR A 159 7.79 2.69 14.69
CA THR A 159 6.92 3.85 14.93
C THR A 159 5.86 4.05 13.84
N GLY A 160 5.64 3.06 12.96
CA GLY A 160 4.77 3.21 11.77
C GLY A 160 3.50 2.35 11.74
N MET A 161 3.02 1.82 12.87
CA MET A 161 1.79 1.00 12.95
C MET A 161 0.70 1.61 13.84
N THR A 162 0.65 2.94 13.93
CA THR A 162 -0.48 3.68 14.51
C THR A 162 -1.05 4.61 13.47
#